data_AF-A0A351V9W5-F1
#
_entry.id   AF-A0A351V9W5-F1
#
_cell.length_a   1.000
_cell.length_b   1.000
_cell.length_c   1.000
_cell.angle_alpha   90.00
_cell.angle_beta   90.00
_cell.angle_gamma   90.00
#
_symmetry.space_group_name_H-M   'P 1'
#
loop_
_entity.id
_entity.type
_entity.pdbx_description
1 polymer ?
#
loop_
_entity_poly.entity_id
_entity_poly.type
_entity_poly.pdbx_seq_one_letter_code
_entity_poly.pdbx_strand_id
1 'polypeptide(L)'
;MKNIWKIIKNDFQHISTNVVAVVLVIGLCALPSLYAWFNIFSNWNPYEEEATSNLKIAVVSKDQPVTVSRLELCIGDSILEALGENTTIGWIFPEDERLALNGVYDG
;
A
#
# COMPACT_ATOMS: atom_id res chain seq x y z
N MET A 1 -46.27 -12.12 2.51
CA MET A 1 -45.23 -11.12 2.20
C MET A 1 -45.72 -9.67 2.12
N LYS A 2 -46.92 -9.38 1.58
CA LYS A 2 -47.46 -8.00 1.48
C LYS A 2 -47.48 -7.23 2.82
N ASN A 3 -47.81 -7.91 3.92
CA ASN A 3 -47.83 -7.28 5.24
C ASN A 3 -46.43 -6.89 5.73
N ILE A 4 -45.41 -7.70 5.44
CA ILE A 4 -44.01 -7.42 5.81
C ILE A 4 -43.53 -6.15 5.09
N TRP A 5 -43.75 -6.06 3.79
CA TRP A 5 -43.40 -4.89 3.00
C TRP A 5 -44.15 -3.61 3.44
N LYS A 6 -45.41 -3.76 3.86
CA LYS A 6 -46.20 -2.64 4.39
C LYS A 6 -45.60 -2.11 5.71
N ILE A 7 -45.16 -2.99 6.59
CA ILE A 7 -44.51 -2.62 7.85
C ILE A 7 -43.19 -1.90 7.56
N ILE A 8 -42.31 -2.48 6.73
CA ILE A 8 -41.02 -1.87 6.36
C ILE A 8 -41.19 -0.46 5.79
N LYS A 9 -42.14 -0.28 4.86
CA LYS A 9 -42.41 1.04 4.26
C LYS A 9 -42.91 2.05 5.29
N ASN A 10 -43.78 1.62 6.20
CA ASN A 10 -44.33 2.48 7.24
C ASN A 10 -43.26 2.92 8.23
N ASP A 11 -42.35 2.02 8.62
CA ASP A 11 -41.22 2.33 9.49
C ASP A 11 -40.26 3.34 8.83
N PHE A 12 -39.95 3.15 7.54
CA PHE A 12 -39.11 4.08 6.80
C PHE A 12 -39.74 5.47 6.69
N GLN A 13 -41.06 5.55 6.48
CA GLN A 13 -41.80 6.81 6.51
C GLN A 13 -41.68 7.49 7.88
N HIS A 14 -41.94 6.78 8.97
CA HIS A 14 -41.85 7.34 10.32
C HIS A 14 -40.44 7.84 10.65
N ILE A 15 -39.40 7.08 10.30
CA ILE A 15 -38.00 7.50 10.45
C ILE A 15 -37.75 8.79 9.67
N SER A 16 -38.14 8.85 8.39
CA SER A 16 -37.89 10.03 7.53
C SER A 16 -38.63 11.30 7.98
N THR A 17 -39.77 11.16 8.67
CA THR A 17 -40.55 12.31 9.17
C THR A 17 -40.08 12.86 10.50
N ASN A 18 -39.25 12.11 11.24
CA ASN A 18 -38.76 12.52 12.55
C ASN A 18 -37.29 12.92 12.46
N VAL A 19 -37.02 14.23 12.59
CA VAL A 19 -35.67 14.80 12.49
C VAL A 19 -34.69 14.15 13.47
N VAL A 20 -35.12 13.86 14.71
CA VAL A 20 -34.26 13.22 15.70
C VAL A 20 -33.89 11.80 15.26
N ALA A 21 -34.86 11.03 14.76
CA ALA A 21 -34.62 9.68 14.26
C ALA A 21 -33.67 9.69 13.05
N VAL A 22 -33.85 10.62 12.11
CA VAL A 22 -32.97 10.79 10.95
C VAL A 22 -31.53 11.08 11.39
N VAL A 23 -31.34 12.03 12.30
CA VAL A 23 -30.00 12.40 12.79
C VAL A 23 -29.32 11.20 13.47
N LEU A 24 -30.05 10.43 14.28
CA LEU A 24 -29.52 9.23 14.92
C LEU A 24 -29.10 8.19 13.89
N VAL A 25 -29.94 7.88 12.91
CA VAL A 25 -29.63 6.91 11.84
C VAL A 25 -28.41 7.35 11.03
N ILE A 26 -28.35 8.62 10.62
CA ILE A 26 -27.19 9.16 9.91
C ILE A 26 -25.93 9.03 10.76
N GLY A 27 -25.97 9.43 12.03
CA GLY A 27 -24.83 9.30 12.94
C GLY A 27 -24.36 7.84 13.10
N LEU A 28 -25.30 6.91 13.29
CA LEU A 28 -25.01 5.49 13.47
C LEU A 28 -24.41 4.85 12.22
N CYS A 29 -24.81 5.29 11.03
CA CYS A 29 -24.24 4.84 9.76
C CYS A 29 -22.91 5.54 9.46
N ALA A 30 -22.78 6.83 9.76
CA ALA A 30 -21.61 7.63 9.41
C ALA A 30 -20.38 7.26 10.24
N LEU A 31 -20.53 7.02 11.54
CA LEU A 31 -19.41 6.67 12.42
C LEU A 31 -18.59 5.46 11.93
N PRO A 32 -19.19 4.27 11.68
CA PRO A 32 -18.45 3.12 11.16
C PRO A 32 -18.02 3.34 9.70
N SER A 33 -18.79 4.09 8.89
CA SER A 33 -18.43 4.34 7.49
C SER A 33 -17.21 5.23 7.34
N LEU A 34 -17.08 6.29 8.15
CA LEU A 34 -15.92 7.17 8.17
C LEU A 34 -14.68 6.41 8.64
N TYR A 35 -14.81 5.59 9.69
CA TYR A 35 -13.71 4.75 10.14
C TYR A 35 -13.29 3.76 9.04
N ALA A 36 -14.25 3.04 8.45
CA ALA A 36 -13.99 2.09 7.38
C ALA A 36 -13.37 2.77 6.16
N TRP A 37 -13.85 3.96 5.77
CA TRP A 37 -13.32 4.72 4.63
C TRP A 37 -11.82 4.95 4.78
N PHE A 38 -11.37 5.54 5.89
CA PHE A 38 -9.94 5.83 6.09
C PHE A 38 -9.09 4.55 6.13
N ASN A 39 -9.60 3.50 6.79
CA ASN A 39 -8.89 2.23 6.87
C ASN A 39 -8.77 1.53 5.51
N ILE A 40 -9.86 1.50 4.73
CA ILE A 40 -9.87 0.91 3.39
C ILE A 40 -8.96 1.73 2.50
N PHE A 41 -9.09 3.06 2.47
CA PHE A 41 -8.25 3.92 1.64
C PHE A 41 -6.76 3.76 1.97
N SER A 42 -6.39 3.78 3.25
CA SER A 42 -4.99 3.62 3.67
C SER A 42 -4.42 2.22 3.42
N ASN A 43 -5.25 1.17 3.35
CA ASN A 43 -4.79 -0.22 3.22
C ASN A 43 -5.20 -0.87 1.89
N TRP A 44 -5.79 -0.11 0.96
CA TRP A 44 -6.34 -0.66 -0.29
C TRP A 44 -5.24 -1.33 -1.12
N ASN A 45 -4.09 -0.66 -1.23
CA ASN A 45 -2.90 -1.20 -1.86
C ASN A 45 -1.62 -0.59 -1.27
N PRO A 46 -1.11 -1.11 -0.14
CA PRO A 46 0.06 -0.54 0.52
C PRO A 46 1.36 -0.72 -0.28
N TYR A 47 1.33 -1.50 -1.36
CA TYR A 47 2.49 -1.82 -2.21
C TYR A 47 2.35 -1.25 -3.63
N GLU A 48 1.45 -0.30 -3.83
CA GLU A 48 1.41 0.43 -5.09
C GLU A 48 2.70 1.23 -5.28
N GLU A 49 3.10 1.41 -6.55
CA GLU A 49 4.32 2.12 -6.92
C GLU A 49 4.39 3.51 -6.27
N GLU A 50 3.27 4.23 -6.17
CA GLU A 50 3.20 5.54 -5.52
C GLU A 50 3.55 5.49 -4.01
N ALA A 51 3.22 4.39 -3.33
CA ALA A 51 3.50 4.18 -1.91
C ALA A 51 4.94 3.66 -1.68
N THR A 52 5.37 2.67 -2.45
CA THR A 52 6.65 1.97 -2.20
C THR A 52 7.85 2.54 -2.95
N SER A 53 7.67 3.34 -4.00
CA SER A 53 8.79 4.03 -4.67
C SER A 53 9.47 5.07 -3.76
N ASN A 54 8.75 5.53 -2.74
CA ASN A 54 9.28 6.40 -1.68
C ASN A 54 10.15 5.63 -0.67
N LEU A 55 9.98 4.31 -0.55
CA LEU A 55 10.84 3.48 0.28
C LEU A 55 12.18 3.29 -0.44
N LYS A 56 13.21 3.98 0.05
CA LYS A 56 14.55 3.91 -0.51
C LYS A 56 15.31 2.71 0.03
N ILE A 57 15.72 1.82 -0.86
CA ILE A 57 16.51 0.63 -0.51
C ILE A 57 17.85 0.71 -1.21
N ALA A 58 18.91 0.92 -0.44
CA ALA A 58 20.28 0.92 -0.93
C ALA A 58 20.80 -0.52 -1.04
N VAL A 59 21.29 -0.90 -2.23
CA VAL A 59 21.84 -2.23 -2.50
C VAL A 59 23.26 -2.10 -3.04
N VAL A 60 24.19 -2.82 -2.43
CA VAL A 60 25.59 -2.91 -2.87
C VAL A 60 25.94 -4.38 -3.02
N SER A 61 26.33 -4.80 -4.23
CA SER A 61 26.87 -6.14 -4.48
C SER A 61 28.36 -6.17 -4.15
N LYS A 62 28.80 -7.16 -3.39
CA LYS A 62 30.21 -7.51 -3.21
C LYS A 62 30.59 -8.78 -3.98
N ASP A 63 29.71 -9.23 -4.86
CA ASP A 63 29.95 -10.43 -5.67
C ASP A 63 31.22 -10.25 -6.51
N GLN A 64 31.97 -11.34 -6.65
CA GLN A 64 33.21 -11.34 -7.41
C GLN A 64 33.01 -12.23 -8.64
N PRO A 65 33.55 -11.83 -9.82
CA PRO A 65 33.39 -12.61 -11.02
C PRO A 65 33.98 -14.01 -10.85
N VAL A 66 33.24 -15.03 -11.28
CA VAL A 66 33.66 -16.42 -11.28
C VAL A 66 33.74 -16.94 -12.71
N THR A 67 34.82 -17.66 -13.03
CA THR A 67 34.95 -18.30 -14.33
C THR A 67 34.35 -19.69 -14.32
N VAL A 68 33.28 -19.91 -15.09
CA VAL A 68 32.67 -21.23 -15.30
C VAL A 68 32.74 -21.55 -16.79
N SER A 69 33.39 -22.66 -17.14
CA SER A 69 33.46 -23.15 -18.53
C SER A 69 33.96 -22.09 -19.55
N ARG A 70 34.95 -21.27 -19.16
CA ARG A 70 35.53 -20.13 -19.92
C ARG A 70 34.63 -18.90 -20.07
N LEU A 71 33.47 -18.86 -19.44
CA LEU A 71 32.70 -17.63 -19.25
C LEU A 71 33.05 -17.02 -17.89
N GLU A 72 33.30 -15.71 -17.88
CA GLU A 72 33.32 -14.92 -16.65
C GLU A 72 31.89 -14.50 -16.32
N LEU A 73 31.41 -14.85 -15.13
CA LEU A 73 30.05 -14.61 -14.68
C LEU A 73 30.09 -13.83 -13.37
N CYS A 74 29.32 -12.75 -13.29
CA CYS A 74 29.01 -12.02 -12.06
C CYS A 74 27.50 -12.08 -11.86
N ILE A 75 27.03 -12.86 -10.89
CA ILE A 75 25.60 -13.05 -10.67
C ILE A 75 25.01 -11.80 -10.00
N GLY A 76 25.81 -11.15 -9.15
CA GLY A 76 25.45 -9.90 -8.51
C GLY A 76 24.99 -8.84 -9.51
N ASP A 77 25.67 -8.69 -10.65
CA ASP A 77 25.32 -7.68 -11.65
C ASP A 77 23.94 -7.95 -12.27
N SER A 78 23.62 -9.20 -12.58
CA SER A 78 22.30 -9.60 -13.08
C SER A 78 21.19 -9.35 -12.05
N ILE A 79 21.49 -9.52 -10.76
CA ILE A 79 20.54 -9.20 -9.69
C ILE A 79 20.33 -7.68 -9.59
N LEU A 80 21.40 -6.88 -9.64
CA LEU A 80 21.29 -5.42 -9.60
C LEU A 80 20.48 -4.88 -10.78
N GLU A 81 20.69 -5.42 -11.98
CA GLU A 81 19.92 -5.08 -13.18
C GLU A 81 18.43 -5.43 -13.02
N ALA A 82 18.11 -6.66 -12.59
CA ALA A 82 16.74 -7.09 -12.37
C ALA A 82 16.02 -6.28 -11.27
N LEU A 83 16.74 -5.84 -10.23
CA LEU A 83 16.21 -4.93 -9.23
C LEU A 83 15.95 -3.54 -9.84
N GLY A 84 16.88 -3.02 -10.64
CA GLY A 84 16.75 -1.72 -11.30
C GLY A 84 15.59 -1.62 -12.30
N GLU A 85 15.19 -2.73 -12.93
CA GLU A 85 14.01 -2.80 -13.79
C GLU A 85 12.69 -2.69 -13.01
N ASN A 86 12.69 -3.00 -11.70
CA ASN A 86 11.51 -2.90 -10.86
C ASN A 86 11.28 -1.45 -10.41
N THR A 87 10.22 -0.80 -10.91
CA THR A 87 9.88 0.58 -10.54
C THR A 87 9.06 0.69 -9.25
N THR A 88 8.53 -0.43 -8.74
CA THR A 88 7.68 -0.46 -7.54
C THR A 88 8.45 -0.05 -6.29
N ILE A 89 9.75 -0.32 -6.22
CA ILE A 89 10.60 0.00 -5.07
C ILE A 89 11.60 1.09 -5.46
N GLY A 90 11.90 2.00 -4.54
CA GLY A 90 12.90 3.05 -4.73
C GLY A 90 14.33 2.52 -4.59
N TRP A 91 14.77 1.67 -5.52
CA TRP A 91 16.14 1.14 -5.51
C TRP A 91 17.18 2.25 -5.66
N ILE A 92 18.22 2.17 -4.84
CA ILE A 92 19.41 3.01 -4.93
C ILE A 92 20.61 2.06 -5.02
N PHE A 93 21.53 2.34 -5.93
CA PHE A 93 22.75 1.56 -6.14
C PHE A 93 23.99 2.44 -5.85
N PRO A 94 24.40 2.58 -4.58
CA PRO A 94 25.59 3.35 -4.20
C PRO A 94 26.88 2.68 -4.67
N GLU A 95 27.92 3.49 -4.87
CA GLU A 95 29.24 2.99 -5.33
C GLU A 95 29.94 2.10 -4.29
N ASP A 96 29.74 2.37 -2.99
CA ASP A 96 30.37 1.63 -1.92
C ASP A 96 29.43 1.42 -0.71
N GLU A 97 29.79 0.46 0.13
CA GLU A 97 29.04 0.12 1.35
C GLU A 97 28.94 1.31 2.33
N ARG A 98 29.95 2.17 2.38
CA ARG A 98 29.96 3.33 3.27
C ARG A 98 28.92 4.36 2.84
N LEU A 99 28.80 4.63 1.54
CA LEU A 99 27.78 5.50 0.97
C LEU A 99 26.38 4.92 1.17
N ALA A 100 26.24 3.59 1.03
CA ALA A 100 24.98 2.91 1.35
C ALA A 100 24.58 3.09 2.82
N LEU A 101 25.51 2.87 3.75
CA LEU A 101 25.27 3.04 5.18
C LEU A 101 25.00 4.50 5.55
N ASN A 102 25.78 5.45 5.02
CA ASN A 102 25.55 6.87 5.24
C ASN A 102 24.16 7.30 4.75
N GLY A 103 23.73 6.81 3.58
CA GLY A 103 22.39 7.08 3.06
C GLY A 103 21.25 6.58 3.95
N VAL A 104 21.47 5.55 4.77
CA VAL A 104 20.51 5.08 5.78
C VAL A 104 20.51 5.98 7.02
N TYR A 105 21.67 6.52 7.41
CA TYR A 105 21.79 7.40 8.57
C TYR A 105 21.32 8.84 8.32
N ASP A 106 21.45 9.32 7.08
CA ASP A 106 21.07 10.68 6.67
C ASP A 106 19.58 10.80 6.24
N GLY A 107 18.88 9.66 6.13
CA GLY A 107 17.48 9.55 5.70
C GLY A 107 16.43 9.71 6.78
#